data_AF-A0A356L5G6-F1
#
_entry.id   AF-A0A356L5G6-F1
#
_cell.length_a   1.000
_cell.length_b   1.000
_cell.length_c   1.000
_cell.angle_alpha   90.00
_cell.angle_beta   90.00
_cell.angle_gamma   90.00
#
_symmetry.space_group_name_H-M   'P 1'
#
loop_
_entity.id
_entity.type
_entity.pdbx_description
1 polymer ?
#
loop_
_entity_poly.entity_id
_entity_poly.type
_entity_poly.pdbx_seq_one_letter_code
_entity_poly.pdbx_strand_id
1 'polypeptide(L)'
;AGLSDFVANLPDGLDSMIYDNGKNISGGERSRLAIARGLINKSDIIFLDEAFANLDAEKAKAIEKSLLDLKGVTIINVSHVVFKDHQQMYDDVLVVKNKNATSLEMKSA
;
A
#
# COMPACT_ATOMS: atom_id res chain seq x y z
N ALA A 1 -2.04 6.10 -4.84
CA ALA A 1 -2.82 4.87 -5.09
C ALA A 1 -2.96 4.47 -6.57
N GLY A 2 -2.48 5.27 -7.55
CA GLY A 2 -2.51 4.86 -8.96
C GLY A 2 -3.92 4.61 -9.52
N LEU A 3 -4.89 5.45 -9.13
CA LEU A 3 -6.30 5.33 -9.54
C LEU A 3 -6.70 6.36 -10.61
N SER A 4 -5.78 7.18 -11.12
CA SER A 4 -6.12 8.25 -12.08
C SER A 4 -6.81 7.72 -13.33
N ASP A 5 -6.27 6.67 -13.96
CA ASP A 5 -6.88 6.04 -15.14
C ASP A 5 -8.22 5.38 -14.82
N PHE A 6 -8.35 4.80 -13.61
CA PHE A 6 -9.61 4.22 -13.16
C PHE A 6 -10.68 5.30 -13.05
N VAL A 7 -10.38 6.40 -12.35
CA VAL A 7 -11.28 7.55 -12.18
C VAL A 7 -11.65 8.16 -13.54
N ALA A 8 -10.69 8.28 -14.46
CA ALA A 8 -10.94 8.82 -15.81
C ALA A 8 -11.89 7.95 -16.65
N ASN A 9 -12.00 6.65 -16.36
CA ASN A 9 -12.90 5.72 -17.04
C ASN A 9 -14.27 5.58 -16.37
N LEU A 10 -14.50 6.23 -15.23
CA LEU A 10 -15.80 6.23 -14.58
C LEU A 10 -16.72 7.28 -15.22
N PRO A 11 -18.03 7.01 -15.34
CA PRO A 11 -18.98 7.89 -16.04
C PRO A 11 -19.04 9.31 -15.45
N ASP A 12 -18.93 9.44 -14.12
CA ASP A 12 -18.98 10.71 -13.40
C ASP A 12 -17.64 11.04 -12.71
N GLY A 13 -16.54 10.42 -13.14
CA GLY A 13 -15.23 10.64 -12.53
C GLY A 13 -15.19 10.38 -11.02
N LEU A 14 -14.71 11.35 -10.23
CA LEU A 14 -14.64 11.25 -8.77
C LEU A 14 -16.02 11.22 -8.10
N ASP A 15 -17.06 11.72 -8.75
CA ASP A 15 -18.43 11.75 -8.23
C ASP A 15 -19.18 10.43 -8.52
N SER A 16 -18.53 9.47 -9.19
CA SER A 16 -19.13 8.19 -9.53
C SER A 16 -19.46 7.36 -8.31
N MET A 17 -20.69 6.86 -8.27
CA MET A 17 -21.17 6.05 -7.17
C MET A 17 -20.51 4.67 -7.14
N ILE A 18 -19.92 4.33 -5.99
CA ILE A 18 -19.47 2.98 -5.67
C ILE A 18 -20.60 2.27 -4.91
N TYR A 19 -21.09 1.15 -5.44
CA TYR A 19 -22.18 0.37 -4.82
C TYR A 19 -21.70 -0.41 -3.60
N ASP A 20 -22.65 -0.93 -2.81
CA ASP A 20 -22.39 -1.70 -1.60
C ASP A 20 -21.26 -2.73 -1.78
N ASN A 21 -20.30 -2.71 -0.85
CA ASN A 21 -19.09 -3.54 -0.88
C ASN A 21 -18.26 -3.44 -2.17
N GLY A 22 -18.39 -2.35 -2.93
CA GLY A 22 -17.69 -2.13 -4.19
C GLY A 22 -18.05 -3.17 -5.25
N LYS A 23 -19.33 -3.55 -5.35
CA LYS A 23 -19.84 -4.52 -6.35
C LYS A 23 -19.54 -4.13 -7.80
N ASN A 24 -19.40 -2.84 -8.09
CA ASN A 24 -19.13 -2.30 -9.43
C ASN A 24 -17.65 -2.04 -9.72
N ILE A 25 -16.74 -2.48 -8.85
CA ILE A 25 -15.29 -2.31 -9.02
C ILE A 25 -14.55 -3.63 -8.76
N SER A 26 -13.40 -3.79 -9.38
CA SER A 26 -12.53 -4.94 -9.18
C SER A 26 -11.95 -5.00 -7.76
N GLY A 27 -11.45 -6.17 -7.35
CA GLY A 27 -10.76 -6.33 -6.07
C GLY A 27 -9.55 -5.41 -5.94
N GLY A 28 -8.74 -5.29 -7.00
CA GLY A 28 -7.58 -4.40 -7.01
C GLY A 28 -7.93 -2.91 -6.96
N GLU A 29 -9.07 -2.50 -7.51
CA GLU A 29 -9.60 -1.13 -7.35
C GLU A 29 -10.08 -0.88 -5.93
N ARG A 30 -10.79 -1.83 -5.30
CA ARG A 30 -11.19 -1.73 -3.89
C ARG A 30 -9.99 -1.55 -2.96
N SER A 31 -8.94 -2.37 -3.12
CA SER A 31 -7.73 -2.25 -2.31
C SER A 31 -7.04 -0.90 -2.52
N ARG A 32 -6.89 -0.45 -3.78
CA ARG A 32 -6.30 0.87 -4.07
C ARG A 32 -7.14 2.02 -3.53
N LEU A 33 -8.46 1.90 -3.52
CA LEU A 33 -9.35 2.90 -2.94
C LEU A 33 -9.19 2.98 -1.42
N ALA A 34 -9.02 1.84 -0.74
CA ALA A 34 -8.71 1.81 0.69
C ALA A 34 -7.38 2.52 1.00
N ILE A 35 -6.34 2.27 0.19
CA ILE A 35 -5.06 3.00 0.30
C ILE A 35 -5.28 4.50 0.08
N ALA A 36 -6.01 4.91 -0.96
CA ALA A 36 -6.31 6.31 -1.22
C ALA A 36 -7.03 6.99 -0.04
N ARG A 37 -8.02 6.32 0.57
CA ARG A 37 -8.71 6.80 1.77
C ARG A 37 -7.76 6.99 2.96
N GLY A 38 -6.85 6.03 3.17
CA GLY A 38 -5.83 6.11 4.22
C GLY A 38 -4.90 7.31 4.03
N LEU A 39 -4.50 7.59 2.78
CA LEU A 39 -3.64 8.72 2.41
C LEU A 39 -4.31 10.10 2.56
N ILE A 40 -5.61 10.19 2.28
CA ILE A 40 -6.38 11.44 2.41
C ILE A 40 -6.53 11.81 3.88
N ASN A 41 -6.68 10.82 4.76
CA ASN A 41 -6.61 11.04 6.19
C ASN A 41 -5.18 11.42 6.56
N LYS A 42 -4.96 12.67 6.99
CA LYS A 42 -3.69 13.19 7.50
C LYS A 42 -3.31 12.52 8.83
N SER A 43 -3.03 11.23 8.77
CA SER A 43 -2.73 10.39 9.92
C SER A 43 -1.23 10.45 10.21
N ASP A 44 -0.87 10.58 11.49
CA ASP A 44 0.54 10.54 11.89
C ASP A 44 1.14 9.13 11.73
N ILE A 45 0.29 8.10 11.74
CA ILE A 45 0.68 6.69 11.59
C ILE A 45 -0.25 5.98 10.60
N ILE A 46 0.33 5.20 9.68
CA ILE A 46 -0.38 4.34 8.73
C ILE A 46 0.03 2.88 8.99
N PHE A 47 -0.96 2.04 9.28
CA PHE A 47 -0.81 0.57 9.33
C PHE A 47 -1.30 -0.05 8.03
N LEU A 48 -0.46 -0.84 7.39
CA LEU A 48 -0.75 -1.59 6.18
C LEU A 48 -0.75 -3.08 6.54
N ASP A 49 -1.88 -3.75 6.34
CA ASP A 49 -2.03 -5.19 6.53
C ASP A 49 -2.30 -5.84 5.17
N GLU A 50 -1.31 -6.53 4.64
CA GLU A 50 -1.34 -7.18 3.31
C GLU A 50 -1.82 -6.27 2.16
N ALA A 51 -1.59 -4.96 2.28
CA ALA A 51 -2.19 -3.95 1.41
C ALA A 51 -1.85 -4.12 -0.09
N PHE A 52 -0.77 -4.84 -0.39
CA PHE A 52 -0.25 -5.04 -1.75
C PHE A 52 -0.44 -6.46 -2.29
N ALA A 53 -0.89 -7.43 -1.47
CA ALA A 53 -0.90 -8.85 -1.84
C ALA A 53 -1.80 -9.18 -3.04
N ASN A 54 -2.85 -8.38 -3.26
CA ASN A 54 -3.85 -8.58 -4.31
C ASN A 54 -3.63 -7.69 -5.56
N LEU A 55 -2.45 -7.09 -5.69
CA LEU A 55 -2.10 -6.21 -6.80
C LEU A 55 -1.05 -6.88 -7.69
N ASP A 56 -1.04 -6.48 -8.97
CA ASP A 56 0.07 -6.78 -9.86
C ASP A 56 1.40 -6.24 -9.28
N ALA A 57 2.49 -6.96 -9.50
CA ALA A 57 3.79 -6.69 -8.87
C ALA A 57 4.35 -5.30 -9.23
N GLU A 58 4.17 -4.84 -10.47
CA GLU A 58 4.66 -3.53 -10.91
C GLU A 58 3.87 -2.42 -10.21
N LYS A 59 2.54 -2.54 -10.17
CA LYS A 59 1.66 -1.59 -9.48
C LYS A 59 1.87 -1.57 -7.97
N ALA A 60 2.05 -2.75 -7.36
CA ALA A 60 2.32 -2.89 -5.94
C ALA A 60 3.61 -2.13 -5.56
N LYS A 61 4.69 -2.36 -6.30
CA LYS A 61 5.96 -1.63 -6.14
C LYS A 61 5.76 -0.12 -6.25
N ALA A 62 5.10 0.36 -7.31
CA ALA A 62 4.90 1.79 -7.51
C ALA A 62 4.12 2.46 -6.35
N ILE A 63 3.10 1.77 -5.83
CA ILE A 63 2.29 2.28 -4.71
C ILE A 63 3.06 2.24 -3.40
N GLU A 64 3.78 1.15 -3.11
CA GLU A 64 4.62 1.03 -1.91
C GLU A 64 5.68 2.12 -1.88
N LYS A 65 6.41 2.33 -2.98
CA LYS A 65 7.39 3.42 -3.09
C LYS A 65 6.77 4.77 -2.79
N SER A 66 5.61 5.06 -3.37
CA SER A 66 4.89 6.32 -3.14
C SER A 66 4.47 6.51 -1.68
N LEU A 67 4.16 5.42 -0.97
CA LEU A 67 3.84 5.45 0.45
C LEU A 67 5.09 5.72 1.29
N LEU A 68 6.17 4.99 1.05
CA LEU A 68 7.43 5.14 1.79
C LEU A 68 8.12 6.50 1.56
N ASP A 69 7.83 7.17 0.43
CA ASP A 69 8.32 8.52 0.15
C ASP A 69 7.58 9.63 0.94
N LEU A 70 6.46 9.34 1.60
CA LEU A 70 5.72 10.31 2.41
C LEU A 70 6.58 10.84 3.57
N LYS A 71 6.43 12.14 3.85
CA LYS A 71 7.18 12.81 4.93
C LYS A 71 6.26 13.10 6.12
N GLY A 72 6.80 12.95 7.32
CA GLY A 72 6.10 13.26 8.57
C GLY A 72 5.03 12.24 8.95
N VAL A 73 5.08 11.03 8.40
CA VAL A 73 4.14 9.94 8.68
C VAL A 73 4.94 8.68 9.01
N THR A 74 4.58 7.99 10.08
CA THR A 74 5.12 6.66 10.41
C THR A 74 4.35 5.59 9.66
N ILE A 75 5.06 4.70 8.97
CA ILE A 75 4.44 3.60 8.20
C ILE A 75 4.85 2.27 8.80
N ILE A 76 3.86 1.44 9.13
CA ILE A 76 4.06 0.07 9.58
C ILE A 76 3.42 -0.84 8.55
N ASN A 77 4.25 -1.60 7.82
CA ASN A 77 3.79 -2.54 6.80
C ASN A 77 3.95 -3.98 7.28
N VAL A 78 2.84 -4.71 7.34
CA VAL A 78 2.78 -6.13 7.62
C VAL A 78 2.46 -6.84 6.31
N SER A 79 3.41 -7.64 5.84
CA SER A 79 3.30 -8.31 4.55
C SER A 79 4.13 -9.60 4.51
N HIS A 80 3.61 -10.60 3.79
CA HIS A 80 4.37 -11.78 3.40
C HIS A 80 5.24 -11.56 2.15
N VAL A 81 5.03 -10.43 1.46
CA VAL A 81 5.76 -10.01 0.26
C VAL A 81 6.72 -8.88 0.62
N VAL A 82 8.01 -9.08 0.36
CA VAL A 82 9.04 -8.04 0.49
C VAL A 82 9.66 -7.78 -0.88
N PHE A 83 9.54 -6.56 -1.37
CA PHE A 83 10.20 -6.15 -2.60
C PHE A 83 11.66 -5.78 -2.30
N LYS A 84 12.59 -6.62 -2.76
CA LYS A 84 14.04 -6.47 -2.49
C LYS A 84 14.56 -5.07 -2.80
N ASP A 85 14.10 -4.49 -3.91
CA ASP A 85 14.55 -3.17 -4.38
C ASP A 85 14.07 -2.01 -3.49
N HIS A 86 13.01 -2.22 -2.69
CA HIS A 86 12.48 -1.22 -1.76
C HIS A 86 12.85 -1.50 -0.31
N GLN A 87 13.50 -2.64 -0.05
CA GLN A 87 13.85 -3.05 1.30
C GLN A 87 14.67 -1.97 2.03
N GLN A 88 15.58 -1.30 1.33
CA GLN A 88 16.42 -0.22 1.88
C GLN A 88 15.66 1.09 2.16
N MET A 89 14.40 1.21 1.74
CA MET A 89 13.57 2.38 2.03
C MET A 89 12.91 2.29 3.42
N TYR A 90 12.89 1.10 4.02
CA TYR A 90 12.42 0.92 5.39
C TYR A 90 13.53 1.27 6.38
N ASP A 91 13.18 2.01 7.43
CA ASP A 91 14.11 2.30 8.53
C ASP A 91 14.51 1.01 9.27
N ASP A 92 13.54 0.11 9.47
CA ASP A 92 13.72 -1.20 10.10
C ASP A 92 12.87 -2.27 9.40
N VAL A 93 13.40 -3.49 9.29
CA VAL A 93 12.65 -4.66 8.81
C VAL A 93 12.73 -5.78 9.84
N LEU A 94 11.57 -6.19 10.34
CA LEU A 94 11.43 -7.29 11.29
C LEU A 94 10.92 -8.54 10.56
N VAL A 95 11.62 -9.65 10.74
CA VAL A 95 11.18 -10.97 10.28
C VAL A 95 10.55 -11.71 11.45
N VAL A 96 9.28 -12.06 11.32
CA VAL A 96 8.55 -12.84 12.33
C VAL A 96 8.53 -14.32 11.93
N LYS A 97 9.12 -15.20 12.75
CA LYS A 97 9.12 -16.66 12.57
C LYS A 97 8.98 -17.36 13.91
N ASN A 98 8.14 -18.40 13.98
CA ASN A 98 7.95 -19.23 15.18
C ASN A 98 7.70 -18.38 16.45
N LYS A 99 6.81 -17.37 16.35
CA LYS A 99 6.49 -16.41 17.43
C LYS A 99 7.66 -15.55 17.92
N ASN A 100 8.77 -15.50 17.19
CA ASN A 100 9.91 -14.63 17.47
C ASN A 100 10.03 -13.59 16.35
N ALA A 101 10.39 -12.36 16.72
CA ALA A 101 10.69 -11.29 15.79
C ALA A 101 12.20 -11.00 15.84
N THR A 102 12.84 -10.95 14.67
CA THR A 102 14.27 -10.64 14.54
C THR A 102 14.46 -9.55 13.51
N SER A 103 15.28 -8.54 13.82
CA SER A 103 15.67 -7.53 12.84
C SER A 103 16.50 -8.16 11.73
N LEU A 104 16.20 -7.80 10.49
CA LEU A 104 16.98 -8.18 9.34
C LEU A 104 18.12 -7.17 9.18
N GLU A 105 19.38 -7.61 9.23
CA GLU A 105 20.50 -6.73 8.96
C GLU A 105 20.44 -6.22 7.51
N MET A 106 20.23 -4.92 7.36
CA MET A 106 20.34 -4.22 6.09
C MET A 106 21.81 -4.13 5.74
N LYS A 107 22.26 -4.80 4.67
CA LYS A 107 23.60 -4.56 4.13
C LYS A 107 23.66 -3.10 3.66
N SER A 108 24.52 -2.31 4.29
CA SER A 108 24.94 -1.01 3.76
C SER A 108 25.46 -1.24 2.34
N ALA A 109 24.84 -0.55 1.38
CA ALA A 109 25.32 -0.46 0.01
C ALA A 109 26.64 0.31 -0.04
#